data_AF-A0A2M7M583-F1
#
_entry.id   AF-A0A2M7M583-F1
#
_cell.length_a   1.000
_cell.length_b   1.000
_cell.length_c   1.000
_cell.angle_alpha   90.00
_cell.angle_beta   90.00
_cell.angle_gamma   90.00
#
_symmetry.space_group_name_H-M   'P 1'
#
loop_
_entity.id
_entity.type
_entity.pdbx_description
1 polymer ?
#
loop_
_entity_poly.entity_id
_entity_poly.type
_entity_poly.pdbx_seq_one_letter_code
_entity_poly.pdbx_strand_id
1 'polypeptide(L)' 'MARVTRTITLSVPPKLMVKIDQLTEEESRTRSELLREALRRYIEEREWKKIFKYGRVKAKSLGITKDQVEDIVDAYRQ' A
#
# COMPACT_ATOMS: atom_id res chain seq x y z
N MET A 1 29.77 7.79 -1.32
CA MET A 1 28.33 7.71 -1.00
C MET A 1 27.92 6.24 -0.97
N ALA A 2 27.25 5.78 0.09
CA ALA A 2 26.77 4.40 0.15
C ALA A 2 25.61 4.18 -0.85
N ARG A 3 25.54 2.99 -1.46
CA ARG A 3 24.48 2.63 -2.41
C ARG A 3 23.12 2.63 -1.70
N VAL A 4 22.12 3.31 -2.28
CA VAL A 4 20.75 3.44 -1.70
C VAL A 4 19.82 2.29 -2.08
N THR A 5 20.29 1.34 -2.91
CA THR A 5 19.46 0.27 -3.49
C THR A 5 20.11 -1.10 -3.34
N ARG A 6 19.28 -2.13 -3.09
CA ARG A 6 19.68 -3.54 -3.07
C ARG A 6 19.03 -4.29 -4.23
N THR A 7 19.80 -5.08 -4.97
CA THR A 7 19.29 -5.93 -6.06
C THR A 7 18.58 -7.16 -5.50
N ILE A 8 17.46 -7.52 -6.13
CA ILE A 8 16.75 -8.77 -5.88
C ILE A 8 16.63 -9.57 -7.19
N THR A 9 16.68 -10.89 -7.09
CA THR A 9 16.43 -11.81 -8.21
C THR A 9 15.13 -12.54 -7.92
N LEU A 10 14.18 -12.51 -8.85
CA LEU A 10 12.91 -13.23 -8.72
C LEU A 10 12.58 -14.00 -10.00
N SER A 11 11.93 -15.16 -9.84
CA SER A 11 11.33 -15.90 -10.94
C SER A 11 9.85 -15.57 -11.04
N VAL A 12 9.35 -15.37 -12.26
CA VAL A 12 7.92 -15.11 -12.52
C VAL A 12 7.40 -16.05 -13.61
N PRO A 13 6.11 -16.41 -13.60
CA PRO A 13 5.52 -17.19 -14.69
C PRO A 13 5.68 -16.46 -16.04
N PRO A 14 5.97 -17.16 -17.16
CA PRO A 14 6.16 -16.52 -18.46
C PRO A 14 4.99 -15.63 -18.89
N LYS A 15 3.75 -16.07 -18.62
CA LYS A 15 2.55 -15.27 -18.90
C LYS A 15 2.50 -13.95 -18.13
N LEU A 16 3.06 -13.91 -16.92
CA LEU A 16 3.14 -12.68 -16.14
C LEU A 16 4.23 -11.76 -16.68
N MET A 17 5.34 -12.32 -17.15
CA MET A 17 6.42 -11.56 -17.79
C MET A 17 5.91 -10.77 -19.00
N VAL A 18 5.09 -11.41 -19.86
CA VAL A 18 4.46 -10.75 -21.02
C VAL A 18 3.62 -9.54 -20.58
N LYS A 19 2.83 -9.68 -19.51
CA LYS A 19 2.01 -8.57 -18.99
C LYS A 19 2.84 -7.44 -18.40
N ILE A 20 3.94 -7.77 -17.71
CA ILE A 20 4.88 -6.78 -17.18
C ILE A 20 5.45 -5.94 -18.33
N ASP A 21 5.86 -6.61 -19.42
CA ASP A 21 6.44 -5.95 -20.58
C ASP A 21 5.46 -5.01 -21.28
N GLN A 22 4.24 -5.49 -21.51
CA GLN A 22 3.16 -4.68 -22.08
C GLN A 22 2.88 -3.42 -21.25
N LEU A 23 2.72 -3.56 -19.93
CA LEU A 23 2.47 -2.42 -19.04
C LEU A 23 3.63 -1.42 -19.05
N THR A 24 4.88 -1.90 -19.05
CA THR A 24 6.04 -1.00 -19.09
C THR A 24 6.16 -0.23 -20.40
N GLU A 25 5.76 -0.84 -21.52
CA GLU A 25 5.74 -0.21 -22.85
C GLU A 25 4.62 0.84 -22.93
N GLU A 26 3.39 0.47 -22.55
CA GLU A 26 2.23 1.36 -22.52
C GLU A 26 2.47 2.61 -21.65
N GLU A 27 3.11 2.43 -20.50
CA GLU A 27 3.34 3.51 -19.54
C GLU A 27 4.71 4.19 -19.69
N SER A 28 5.50 3.81 -20.70
CA SER A 28 6.84 4.35 -20.96
C SER A 28 7.74 4.36 -19.70
N ARG A 29 7.73 3.26 -18.92
CA ARG A 29 8.50 3.11 -17.68
C ARG A 29 9.29 1.82 -17.63
N THR A 30 10.25 1.71 -16.71
CA THR A 30 11.06 0.49 -16.57
C THR A 30 10.37 -0.58 -15.72
N ARG A 31 10.72 -1.86 -15.95
CA ARG A 31 10.30 -2.99 -15.10
C ARG A 31 10.61 -2.76 -13.62
N SER A 32 11.79 -2.21 -13.32
CA SER A 32 12.22 -1.91 -11.95
C SER A 32 11.37 -0.82 -11.30
N GLU A 33 10.85 0.16 -12.05
CA GLU A 33 9.91 1.16 -11.53
C GLU A 33 8.55 0.54 -11.24
N LEU A 34 7.99 -0.19 -12.20
CA LEU A 34 6.72 -0.91 -12.04
C LEU A 34 6.75 -1.83 -10.81
N LEU A 35 7.78 -2.66 -10.68
CA LEU A 35 7.87 -3.63 -9.59
C LEU A 35 8.11 -2.96 -8.23
N ARG A 36 8.92 -1.90 -8.17
CA ARG A 36 9.10 -1.14 -6.91
C ARG A 36 7.81 -0.47 -6.47
N GLU A 37 7.07 0.12 -7.41
CA GLU A 37 5.76 0.72 -7.14
C GLU A 37 4.76 -0.33 -6.65
N ALA A 38 4.65 -1.46 -7.34
CA ALA A 38 3.75 -2.54 -6.98
C ALA A 38 4.05 -3.10 -5.57
N LEU A 39 5.33 -3.31 -5.25
CA LEU A 39 5.75 -3.76 -3.92
C LEU A 39 5.40 -2.74 -2.84
N ARG A 40 5.64 -1.44 -3.09
CA ARG A 40 5.31 -0.38 -2.13
C ARG A 40 3.80 -0.34 -1.85
N ARG A 41 2.98 -0.31 -2.90
CA ARG A 41 1.52 -0.34 -2.78
C ARG A 41 1.01 -1.57 -2.02
N TYR A 42 1.59 -2.74 -2.30
CA TYR A 42 1.21 -3.97 -1.61
C TYR A 42 1.51 -3.92 -0.10
N ILE A 43 2.65 -3.35 0.29
CA ILE A 43 3.03 -3.19 1.70
C ILE A 43 2.07 -2.18 2.37
N GLU A 44 1.89 -1.00 1.77
CA GLU A 44 0.99 0.05 2.29
C GLU A 44 -0.44 -0.48 2.47
N GLU A 45 -0.97 -1.21 1.49
CA GLU A 45 -2.31 -1.81 1.58
C GLU A 45 -2.42 -2.79 2.75
N ARG A 46 -1.37 -3.59 3.00
CA ARG A 46 -1.30 -4.53 4.13
C ARG A 46 -1.26 -3.80 5.47
N GLU A 47 -0.56 -2.67 5.54
CA GLU A 47 -0.51 -1.82 6.74
C GLU A 47 -1.86 -1.15 7.01
N TRP A 48 -2.47 -0.54 5.99
CA TRP A 48 -3.81 0.04 6.08
C TRP A 48 -4.85 -0.98 6.51
N LYS A 49 -4.82 -2.20 5.97
CA LYS A 49 -5.71 -3.30 6.40
C LYS A 49 -5.61 -3.58 7.90
N LYS A 50 -4.42 -3.50 8.50
CA LYS A 50 -4.22 -3.68 9.95
C LYS A 50 -4.81 -2.50 10.72
N ILE A 51 -4.52 -1.28 10.30
CA ILE A 51 -5.02 -0.05 10.94
C ILE A 51 -6.55 -0.04 10.94
N PHE A 52 -7.17 -0.28 9.78
CA PHE A 52 -8.64 -0.31 9.68
C PHE A 52 -9.26 -1.46 10.48
N LYS A 53 -8.60 -2.63 10.54
CA LYS A 53 -9.07 -3.72 11.39
C LYS A 53 -9.07 -3.31 12.87
N TYR A 54 -7.97 -2.74 13.35
CA TYR A 54 -7.87 -2.24 14.71
C TYR A 54 -8.93 -1.16 15.00
N GLY A 55 -9.03 -0.15 14.14
CA GLY A 55 -10.00 0.93 14.27
C GLY A 55 -11.45 0.44 14.33
N ARG A 56 -11.84 -0.50 13.46
CA ARG A 56 -13.19 -1.11 13.50
C ARG A 56 -13.49 -1.83 14.81
N VAL A 57 -12.54 -2.60 15.33
CA VAL A 57 -12.69 -3.29 16.62
C VAL A 57 -12.85 -2.28 17.75
N LYS A 58 -12.00 -1.24 17.76
CA LYS A 58 -12.03 -0.21 18.80
C LYS A 58 -13.32 0.62 18.76
N ALA A 59 -13.73 1.08 17.58
CA ALA A 59 -14.98 1.82 17.39
C ALA A 59 -16.19 1.01 17.88
N LYS A 60 -16.27 -0.29 17.52
CA LYS A 60 -17.33 -1.18 17.99
C LYS A 60 -17.33 -1.33 19.52
N SER A 61 -16.15 -1.49 20.12
CA SER A 61 -16.03 -1.62 21.59
C SER A 61 -16.43 -0.35 22.35
N LEU A 62 -16.33 0.82 21.72
CA LEU A 62 -16.65 2.12 22.30
C LEU A 62 -18.02 2.67 21.87
N GLY A 63 -18.74 1.96 21.00
CA GLY A 63 -20.03 2.42 20.47
C GLY A 63 -19.93 3.66 19.57
N ILE A 64 -18.76 3.95 18.99
CA ILE A 64 -18.53 5.13 18.16
C ILE A 64 -19.18 4.93 16.79
N THR A 65 -20.03 5.87 16.39
CA THR A 65 -20.64 5.95 15.06
C THR A 65 -19.86 6.90 14.14
N LYS A 66 -20.17 6.88 12.84
CA LYS A 66 -19.44 7.65 11.82
C LYS A 66 -19.58 9.17 12.04
N ASP A 67 -20.76 9.61 12.43
CA ASP A 67 -21.11 11.01 12.70
C ASP A 67 -20.34 11.59 13.89
N GLN A 68 -19.95 10.76 14.87
CA GLN A 68 -19.18 11.18 16.04
C GLN A 68 -17.68 11.33 15.77
N VAL A 69 -17.18 10.88 14.61
CA VAL A 69 -15.73 10.84 14.35
C VAL A 69 -15.13 12.24 14.29
N GLU A 70 -15.79 13.19 13.61
CA GLU A 70 -15.28 14.55 13.47
C GLU A 70 -15.19 15.24 14.84
N ASP A 71 -16.26 15.17 15.65
CA ASP A 71 -16.31 15.74 17.00
C ASP A 71 -15.21 15.18 17.91
N ILE A 72 -14.96 13.87 17.86
CA ILE A 72 -13.91 13.20 18.66
C ILE A 72 -12.52 13.68 18.23
N VAL A 73 -12.29 13.85 16.93
CA VAL A 73 -11.01 14.28 16.38
C VAL A 73 -10.75 15.76 16.72
N ASP A 74 -11.75 16.61 16.58
CA ASP A 74 -11.65 18.03 16.91
C ASP A 74 -11.39 18.25 18.41
N ALA A 75 -12.08 17.49 19.28
CA ALA A 75 -11.84 17.52 20.72
C ALA A 75 -10.41 17.11 21.12
N TYR A 76 -9.73 16.28 20.32
CA TYR A 76 -8.34 15.87 20.57
C TYR A 76 -7.30 16.86 20.02
N ARG A 77 -7.64 17.64 18.99
CA ARG A 77 -6.73 18.60 18.34
C ARG A 77 -6.59 19.93 19.08
N GLN A 78 -7.49 20.23 20.02
CA GLN A 78 -7.42 21.40 20.91
C GLN A 78 -6.45 21.17 22.08
#